data_AF-Q9JPC3-F1
#
_entry.id   AF-Q9JPC3-F1
#
_cell.length_a   1.000
_cell.length_b   1.000
_cell.length_c   1.000
_cell.angle_alpha   90.00
_cell.angle_beta   90.00
_cell.angle_gamma   90.00
#
_symmetry.space_group_name_H-M   'P 1'
#
loop_
_entity.id
_entity.type
_entity.pdbx_description
1 polymer ?
#
loop_
_entity_poly.entity_id
_entity_poly.type
_entity_poly.pdbx_seq_one_letter_code
_entity_poly.pdbx_strand_id
1 'polypeptide(L)'
;MDRAETRPEAGPRRSPTLAERFRDWKHRTIARPGFQKWAAAFPLTRPVARKHARELFDLLAGFVYSQILLACVRLGVFKMLADGPLPLATVAERCGLSLEAARRLVAAADSLELLDLQSGDLVTLGRLGAPLVANEAITAMVEHHATLYSDLTDPVALLRGQGRPAMAGYWPYAAAAEAGPGQPATLATEKVAEYSKLMTASQPLVAREVIAAYRFGRHKVLMDVGGGEGAFVRCVAAEVPGVELRVFDLPAVAERANENFQRWGLAGRAQAFGGDFFADELPRGADVISLVRVAFDHPDERVLTLFKNVRRALPDNGTLVLAEAMAEVPGVEPIGDAYFGFYLLAMGRGRPRSAARLTQMLHEAGFASVRPLSTHMPLQAGVLVARCTA
;
A
#
# COMPACT_ATOMS: atom_id res chain seq x y z
N MET A 1 23.22 37.28 -11.69
CA MET A 1 22.30 37.96 -10.76
C MET A 1 21.92 36.91 -9.73
N ASP A 2 22.73 36.84 -8.69
CA ASP A 2 22.86 35.71 -7.78
C ASP A 2 21.82 35.85 -6.65
N ARG A 3 20.80 35.01 -6.63
CA ARG A 3 19.83 34.97 -5.52
C ARG A 3 20.46 34.15 -4.40
N ALA A 4 21.06 34.86 -3.44
CA ALA A 4 21.43 34.30 -2.16
C ALA A 4 20.19 33.70 -1.48
N GLU A 5 20.07 32.38 -1.48
CA GLU A 5 19.10 31.66 -0.65
C GLU A 5 19.46 31.88 0.82
N THR A 6 18.62 32.65 1.50
CA THR A 6 18.64 32.80 2.96
C THR A 6 18.39 31.43 3.58
N ARG A 7 19.42 30.84 4.21
CA ARG A 7 19.27 29.66 5.08
C ARG A 7 18.19 29.96 6.12
N PRO A 8 17.17 29.10 6.32
CA PRO A 8 16.21 29.30 7.37
C PRO A 8 16.92 29.30 8.72
N GLU A 9 16.71 30.36 9.51
CA GLU A 9 17.20 30.44 10.90
C GLU A 9 16.65 29.24 11.67
N ALA A 10 17.56 28.41 12.18
CA ALA A 10 17.19 27.27 13.02
C ALA A 10 16.52 27.81 14.30
N GLY A 11 15.21 27.60 14.42
CA GLY A 11 14.46 27.93 15.63
C GLY A 11 15.10 27.33 16.90
N PRO A 12 14.76 27.83 18.09
CA PRO A 12 15.41 27.44 19.33
C PRO A 12 15.37 25.92 19.53
N ARG A 13 16.55 25.29 19.63
CA ARG A 13 16.66 23.85 19.81
C ARG A 13 16.03 23.47 21.15
N ARG A 14 14.94 22.70 21.10
CA ARG A 14 14.34 22.07 22.27
C ARG A 14 15.40 21.25 23.01
N SER A 15 15.49 21.41 24.33
CA SER A 15 16.36 20.58 25.15
C SER A 15 15.86 19.12 25.14
N PRO A 16 16.73 18.13 24.87
CA PRO A 16 16.33 16.73 24.85
C PRO A 16 15.93 16.27 26.24
N THR A 17 14.85 15.51 26.31
CA THR A 17 14.35 14.80 27.49
C THR A 17 15.41 13.81 28.02
N LEU A 18 15.27 13.40 29.28
CA LEU A 18 16.19 12.42 29.88
C LEU A 18 16.19 11.08 29.12
N ALA A 19 15.02 10.65 28.63
CA ALA A 19 14.88 9.43 27.83
C ALA A 19 15.64 9.52 26.50
N GLU A 20 15.56 10.66 25.81
CA GLU A 20 16.31 10.92 24.58
C GLU A 20 17.82 10.93 24.85
N ARG A 21 18.28 11.61 25.91
CA ARG A 21 19.71 11.64 26.29
C ARG A 21 20.26 10.25 26.59
N PHE A 22 19.49 9.42 27.29
CA PHE A 22 19.86 8.04 27.57
C PHE A 22 19.94 7.19 26.29
N ARG A 23 18.96 7.33 25.40
CA ARG A 23 18.94 6.67 24.09
C ARG A 23 20.16 7.06 23.25
N ASP A 24 20.49 8.35 23.19
CA ASP A 24 21.64 8.89 22.47
C ASP A 24 22.97 8.40 23.06
N TRP A 25 23.06 8.32 24.39
CA TRP A 25 24.21 7.73 25.06
C TRP A 25 24.37 6.25 24.70
N LYS A 26 23.28 5.47 24.70
CA LYS A 26 23.27 4.05 24.31
C LYS A 26 23.76 3.90 22.87
N HIS A 27 23.21 4.65 21.92
CA HIS A 27 23.56 4.57 20.50
C HIS A 27 25.02 4.97 20.25
N ARG A 28 25.50 6.05 20.89
CA ARG A 28 26.91 6.44 20.82
C ARG A 28 27.86 5.38 21.37
N THR A 29 27.43 4.65 22.39
CA THR A 29 28.22 3.55 22.95
C THR A 29 28.28 2.37 21.98
N ILE A 30 27.14 1.99 21.39
CA ILE A 30 27.06 0.92 20.37
C ILE A 30 27.87 1.26 19.12
N ALA A 31 27.96 2.53 18.73
CA ALA A 31 28.73 2.97 17.57
C ALA A 31 30.26 2.87 17.75
N ARG A 32 30.76 2.68 18.98
CA ARG A 32 32.21 2.59 19.24
C ARG A 32 32.76 1.23 18.78
N PRO A 33 33.79 1.18 17.91
CA PRO A 33 34.38 -0.07 17.44
C PRO A 33 34.88 -0.97 18.59
N GLY A 34 35.46 -0.38 19.63
CA GLY A 34 35.93 -1.12 20.81
C GLY A 34 34.79 -1.80 21.58
N PHE A 35 33.64 -1.14 21.71
CA PHE A 35 32.46 -1.72 22.35
C PHE A 35 31.86 -2.84 21.51
N GLN A 36 31.78 -2.68 20.18
CA GLN A 36 31.28 -3.73 19.28
C GLN A 36 32.15 -5.00 19.34
N LYS A 37 33.48 -4.83 19.29
CA LYS A 37 34.44 -5.94 19.41
C LYS A 37 34.28 -6.66 20.76
N TRP A 38 34.24 -5.91 21.85
CA TRP A 38 34.02 -6.47 23.18
C TRP A 38 32.67 -7.19 23.28
N ALA A 39 31.59 -6.57 22.81
CA ALA A 39 30.24 -7.13 22.89
C ALA A 39 30.09 -8.42 22.08
N ALA A 40 30.77 -8.54 20.93
CA ALA A 40 30.83 -9.76 20.14
C ALA A 40 31.73 -10.85 20.77
N ALA A 41 32.79 -10.46 21.46
CA ALA A 41 33.71 -11.38 22.13
C ALA A 41 33.17 -11.90 23.47
N PHE A 42 32.37 -11.12 24.21
CA PHE A 42 31.91 -11.47 25.54
C PHE A 42 30.68 -12.41 25.51
N PRO A 43 30.69 -13.58 26.20
CA PRO A 43 29.66 -14.61 26.05
C PRO A 43 28.21 -14.16 26.31
N LEU A 44 27.98 -13.26 27.28
CA LEU A 44 26.62 -12.83 27.63
C LEU A 44 26.03 -11.83 26.62
N THR A 45 26.86 -11.00 25.99
CA THR A 45 26.42 -10.00 25.00
C THR A 45 26.49 -10.51 23.57
N ARG A 46 27.28 -11.57 23.32
CA ARG A 46 27.52 -12.13 21.98
C ARG A 46 26.24 -12.51 21.21
N PRO A 47 25.22 -13.16 21.81
CA PRO A 47 23.99 -13.49 21.07
C PRO A 47 23.27 -12.24 20.56
N VAL A 48 23.20 -11.19 21.37
CA VAL A 48 22.59 -9.90 21.00
C VAL A 48 23.41 -9.22 19.90
N ALA A 49 24.73 -9.19 20.04
CA ALA A 49 25.62 -8.63 19.02
C ALA A 49 25.48 -9.36 17.66
N ARG A 50 25.39 -10.69 17.68
CA ARG A 50 25.16 -11.51 16.46
C ARG A 50 23.79 -11.26 15.85
N LYS A 51 22.75 -11.12 16.67
CA LYS A 51 21.39 -10.79 16.20
C LYS A 51 21.37 -9.43 15.48
N HIS A 52 21.90 -8.38 16.11
CA HIS A 52 21.96 -7.05 15.49
C HIS A 52 22.82 -7.03 14.22
N ALA A 53 23.93 -7.77 14.20
CA ALA A 53 24.73 -7.90 12.99
C ALA A 53 23.92 -8.54 11.86
N ARG A 54 23.17 -9.62 12.14
CA ARG A 54 22.28 -10.26 11.16
C ARG A 54 21.23 -9.29 10.63
N GLU A 55 20.52 -8.58 11.51
CA GLU A 55 19.51 -7.59 11.12
C GLU A 55 20.10 -6.50 10.20
N LEU A 56 21.34 -6.06 10.43
CA LEU A 56 22.01 -5.11 9.55
C LEU A 56 22.40 -5.74 8.21
N PHE A 57 22.87 -6.98 8.20
CA PHE A 57 23.18 -7.71 6.96
C PHE A 57 21.91 -8.00 6.16
N ASP A 58 20.76 -8.25 6.80
CA ASP A 58 19.47 -8.41 6.14
C ASP A 58 19.05 -7.12 5.43
N LEU A 59 19.30 -5.95 6.02
CA LEU A 59 19.10 -4.66 5.33
C LEU A 59 20.04 -4.47 4.14
N LEU A 60 21.31 -4.88 4.27
CA LEU A 60 22.29 -4.81 3.19
C LEU A 60 21.95 -5.73 2.03
N ALA A 61 21.50 -6.96 2.32
CA ALA A 61 21.18 -7.98 1.33
C ALA A 61 19.73 -7.93 0.86
N GLY A 62 18.87 -7.13 1.49
CA GLY A 62 17.42 -7.11 1.27
C GLY A 62 17.03 -6.90 -0.20
N PHE A 63 17.77 -6.07 -0.93
CA PHE A 63 17.52 -5.89 -2.37
C PHE A 63 17.67 -7.20 -3.17
N VAL A 64 18.63 -8.07 -2.80
CA VAL A 64 18.81 -9.39 -3.41
C VAL A 64 17.69 -10.33 -2.99
N TYR A 65 17.28 -10.30 -1.72
CA TYR A 65 16.18 -11.14 -1.20
C TYR A 65 14.87 -10.84 -1.95
N SER A 66 14.58 -9.57 -2.19
CA SER A 66 13.41 -9.18 -2.96
C SER A 66 13.50 -9.59 -4.45
N GLN A 67 14.71 -9.62 -5.04
CA GLN A 67 14.90 -10.16 -6.40
C GLN A 67 14.73 -11.69 -6.47
N ILE A 68 15.13 -12.43 -5.43
CA ILE A 68 14.88 -13.87 -5.33
C ILE A 68 13.37 -14.14 -5.29
N LEU A 69 12.62 -13.40 -4.46
CA LEU A 69 11.17 -13.47 -4.44
C LEU A 69 10.55 -13.17 -5.82
N LEU A 70 11.01 -12.11 -6.49
CA LEU A 70 10.55 -11.77 -7.85
C LEU A 70 10.83 -12.90 -8.85
N ALA A 71 12.02 -13.51 -8.80
CA ALA A 71 12.36 -14.64 -9.67
C ALA A 71 11.43 -15.83 -9.43
N CYS A 72 11.17 -16.18 -8.17
CA CYS A 72 10.20 -17.23 -7.82
C CYS A 72 8.80 -16.94 -8.37
N VAL A 73 8.31 -15.69 -8.24
CA VAL A 73 7.00 -15.28 -8.79
C VAL A 73 6.97 -15.43 -10.30
N ARG A 74 7.95 -14.87 -11.02
CA ARG A 74 8.00 -14.90 -12.50
C ARG A 74 8.15 -16.30 -13.06
N LEU A 75 8.87 -17.18 -12.36
CA LEU A 75 9.03 -18.58 -12.75
C LEU A 75 7.84 -19.46 -12.33
N GLY A 76 6.86 -18.90 -11.61
CA GLY A 76 5.65 -19.61 -11.21
C GLY A 76 5.89 -20.75 -10.20
N VAL A 77 7.02 -20.76 -9.48
CA VAL A 77 7.43 -21.91 -8.65
C VAL A 77 6.45 -22.19 -7.52
N PHE A 78 5.80 -21.16 -6.96
CA PHE A 78 4.83 -21.36 -5.87
C PHE A 78 3.60 -22.14 -6.37
N LYS A 79 3.01 -21.72 -7.50
CA LYS A 79 1.87 -22.41 -8.11
C LYS A 79 2.27 -23.82 -8.57
N MET A 80 3.49 -23.99 -9.08
CA MET A 80 4.03 -25.28 -9.50
C MET A 80 4.10 -26.31 -8.36
N LEU A 81 4.40 -25.85 -7.14
CA LEU A 81 4.56 -26.68 -5.94
C LEU A 81 3.28 -26.75 -5.08
N ALA A 82 2.16 -26.20 -5.56
CA ALA A 82 0.90 -26.16 -4.83
C ALA A 82 0.34 -27.55 -4.50
N ASP A 83 0.54 -28.51 -5.41
CA ASP A 83 0.03 -29.88 -5.28
C ASP A 83 1.01 -30.85 -4.59
N GLY A 84 2.21 -30.38 -4.20
CA GLY A 84 3.16 -31.17 -3.45
C GLY A 84 4.63 -31.03 -3.89
N PRO A 85 5.54 -31.83 -3.28
CA PRO A 85 6.97 -31.82 -3.60
C PRO A 85 7.25 -32.19 -5.06
N LEU A 86 8.26 -31.54 -5.65
CA LEU A 86 8.80 -31.90 -6.97
C LEU A 86 10.31 -32.14 -6.90
N PRO A 87 10.86 -33.09 -7.68
CA PRO A 87 12.30 -33.19 -7.84
C PRO A 87 12.90 -31.90 -8.41
N LEU A 88 14.08 -31.51 -7.93
CA LEU A 88 14.78 -30.31 -8.38
C LEU A 88 15.00 -30.30 -9.91
N ALA A 89 15.25 -31.47 -10.51
CA ALA A 89 15.38 -31.60 -11.96
C ALA A 89 14.07 -31.23 -12.70
N THR A 90 12.92 -31.62 -12.14
CA THR A 90 11.60 -31.27 -12.69
C THR A 90 11.31 -29.78 -12.55
N VAL A 91 11.69 -29.17 -11.40
CA VAL A 91 11.60 -27.72 -11.22
C VAL A 91 12.48 -27.00 -12.25
N ALA A 92 13.72 -27.46 -12.44
CA ALA A 92 14.64 -26.89 -13.43
C ALA A 92 14.06 -26.92 -14.85
N GLU A 93 13.56 -28.09 -15.28
CA GLU A 93 12.94 -28.30 -16.59
C GLU A 93 11.73 -27.36 -16.80
N ARG A 94 10.80 -27.33 -15.85
CA ARG A 94 9.57 -26.52 -15.95
C ARG A 94 9.84 -25.02 -15.91
N CYS A 95 10.89 -24.60 -15.23
CA CYS A 95 11.33 -23.20 -15.19
C CYS A 95 12.23 -22.81 -16.38
N GLY A 96 12.62 -23.75 -17.24
CA GLY A 96 13.57 -23.49 -18.33
C GLY A 96 14.97 -23.11 -17.83
N LEU A 97 15.39 -23.65 -16.69
CA LEU A 97 16.68 -23.40 -16.06
C LEU A 97 17.61 -24.61 -16.21
N SER A 98 18.92 -24.35 -16.21
CA SER A 98 19.89 -25.44 -15.96
C SER A 98 19.71 -25.98 -14.54
N LEU A 99 20.08 -27.24 -14.31
CA LEU A 99 20.00 -27.85 -12.97
C LEU A 99 20.80 -27.06 -11.94
N GLU A 100 21.96 -26.51 -12.33
CA GLU A 100 22.79 -25.68 -11.46
C GLU A 100 22.12 -24.34 -11.12
N ALA A 101 21.51 -23.66 -12.10
CA ALA A 101 20.79 -22.42 -11.88
C ALA A 101 19.56 -22.62 -10.99
N ALA A 102 18.80 -23.70 -11.23
CA ALA A 102 17.68 -24.08 -10.38
C ALA A 102 18.13 -24.39 -8.95
N ARG A 103 19.23 -25.14 -8.77
CA ARG A 103 19.80 -25.42 -7.45
C ARG A 103 20.18 -24.14 -6.70
N ARG A 104 20.80 -23.19 -7.41
CA ARG A 104 21.17 -21.89 -6.84
C ARG A 104 19.95 -21.07 -6.41
N LEU A 105 18.92 -20.99 -7.25
CA LEU A 105 17.67 -20.29 -6.93
C LEU A 105 16.96 -20.95 -5.75
N VAL A 106 16.81 -22.27 -5.77
CA VAL A 106 16.13 -23.03 -4.71
C VAL A 106 16.86 -22.90 -3.38
N ALA A 107 18.19 -23.04 -3.35
CA ALA A 107 18.97 -22.85 -2.13
C ALA A 107 18.85 -21.42 -1.57
N ALA A 108 18.82 -20.41 -2.45
CA ALA A 108 18.62 -19.03 -2.03
C ALA A 108 17.20 -18.81 -1.48
N ALA A 109 16.18 -19.33 -2.15
CA ALA A 109 14.78 -19.23 -1.73
C ALA A 109 14.50 -20.03 -0.43
N ASP A 110 15.16 -21.17 -0.24
CA ASP A 110 15.15 -21.98 0.98
C ASP A 110 15.70 -21.20 2.18
N SER A 111 16.83 -20.51 2.00
CA SER A 111 17.41 -19.65 3.05
C SER A 111 16.52 -18.48 3.48
N LEU A 112 15.51 -18.15 2.66
CA LEU A 112 14.51 -17.10 2.90
C LEU A 112 13.13 -17.68 3.27
N GLU A 113 13.04 -18.99 3.50
CA GLU A 113 11.80 -19.72 3.80
C GLU A 113 10.72 -19.57 2.71
N LEU A 114 11.10 -19.22 1.48
CA LEU A 114 10.20 -19.15 0.33
C LEU A 114 9.95 -20.56 -0.24
N LEU A 115 11.00 -21.36 -0.32
CA LEU A 115 10.96 -22.77 -0.68
C LEU A 115 11.54 -23.60 0.47
N ASP A 116 11.47 -24.93 0.37
CA ASP A 116 12.16 -25.85 1.29
C ASP A 116 12.82 -26.98 0.47
N LEU A 117 14.15 -27.09 0.54
CA LEU A 117 14.92 -28.12 -0.15
C LEU A 117 15.19 -29.30 0.79
N GLN A 118 14.47 -30.39 0.56
CA GLN A 118 14.48 -31.58 1.41
C GLN A 118 15.46 -32.64 0.92
N SER A 119 15.65 -33.68 1.73
CA SER A 119 16.45 -34.86 1.36
C SER A 119 15.97 -35.48 0.04
N GLY A 120 16.91 -35.93 -0.79
CA GLY A 120 16.58 -36.52 -2.10
C GLY A 120 16.31 -35.50 -3.20
N ASP A 121 16.77 -34.25 -3.04
CA ASP A 121 16.58 -33.15 -4.00
C ASP A 121 15.09 -32.86 -4.30
N LEU A 122 14.23 -33.02 -3.28
CA LEU A 122 12.82 -32.64 -3.37
C LEU A 122 12.64 -31.19 -2.93
N VAL A 123 11.96 -30.41 -3.75
CA VAL A 123 11.62 -29.01 -3.50
C VAL A 123 10.18 -28.92 -3.07
N THR A 124 9.90 -28.21 -1.98
CA THR A 124 8.56 -27.93 -1.45
C THR A 124 8.37 -26.44 -1.19
N LEU A 125 7.15 -26.05 -0.80
CA LEU A 125 6.85 -24.69 -0.36
C LEU A 125 7.42 -24.44 1.03
N GLY A 126 8.15 -23.33 1.17
CA GLY A 126 8.58 -22.84 2.47
C GLY A 126 7.46 -22.06 3.19
N ARG A 127 7.67 -21.76 4.47
CA ARG A 127 6.68 -21.07 5.33
C ARG A 127 6.20 -19.73 4.76
N LEU A 128 7.10 -18.95 4.15
CA LEU A 128 6.78 -17.65 3.55
C LEU A 128 6.31 -17.75 2.10
N GLY A 129 6.64 -18.83 1.39
CA GLY A 129 6.17 -19.06 0.02
C GLY A 129 4.78 -19.68 -0.06
N ALA A 130 4.39 -20.51 0.91
CA ALA A 130 3.10 -21.19 0.90
C ALA A 130 1.89 -20.24 0.80
N PRO A 131 1.83 -19.10 1.53
CA PRO A 131 0.74 -18.14 1.39
C PRO A 131 0.65 -17.50 -0.01
N LEU A 132 1.73 -17.49 -0.80
CA LEU A 132 1.77 -16.86 -2.11
C LEU A 132 1.05 -17.67 -3.20
N VAL A 133 0.74 -18.95 -2.94
CA VAL A 133 -0.02 -19.80 -3.88
C VAL A 133 -1.41 -19.21 -4.16
N ALA A 134 -2.09 -18.74 -3.11
CA ALA A 134 -3.45 -18.21 -3.18
C ALA A 134 -3.53 -16.68 -3.04
N ASN A 135 -2.38 -15.99 -2.96
CA ASN A 135 -2.33 -14.55 -2.72
C ASN A 135 -1.84 -13.79 -3.96
N GLU A 136 -2.69 -13.73 -4.97
CA GLU A 136 -2.41 -13.08 -6.25
C GLU A 136 -2.12 -11.57 -6.10
N ALA A 137 -2.68 -10.94 -5.06
CA ALA A 137 -2.43 -9.55 -4.73
C ALA A 137 -0.95 -9.30 -4.39
N ILE A 138 -0.35 -10.15 -3.54
CA ILE A 138 1.06 -10.01 -3.18
C ILE A 138 1.96 -10.33 -4.38
N THR A 139 1.64 -11.37 -5.17
CA THR A 139 2.46 -11.69 -6.34
C THR A 139 2.40 -10.59 -7.40
N ALA A 140 1.22 -9.99 -7.64
CA ALA A 140 1.08 -8.85 -8.55
C ALA A 140 1.87 -7.63 -8.03
N MET A 141 1.86 -7.39 -6.72
CA MET A 141 2.65 -6.33 -6.11
C MET A 141 4.15 -6.58 -6.30
N VAL A 142 4.63 -7.80 -6.07
CA VAL A 142 6.02 -8.19 -6.32
C VAL A 142 6.45 -7.90 -7.77
N GLU A 143 5.62 -8.26 -8.75
CA GLU A 143 5.91 -7.96 -10.16
C GLU A 143 5.99 -6.44 -10.43
N HIS A 144 5.08 -5.66 -9.84
CA HIS A 144 5.07 -4.21 -9.99
C HIS A 144 6.30 -3.50 -9.43
N HIS A 145 6.96 -4.07 -8.41
CA HIS A 145 8.19 -3.51 -7.85
C HIS A 145 9.32 -3.37 -8.88
N ALA A 146 9.27 -4.08 -10.01
CA ALA A 146 10.22 -3.92 -11.11
C ALA A 146 10.43 -2.44 -11.48
N THR A 147 9.36 -1.66 -11.55
CA THR A 147 9.44 -0.23 -11.88
C THR A 147 9.94 0.61 -10.71
N LEU A 148 9.51 0.29 -9.48
CA LEU A 148 10.03 0.96 -8.28
C LEU A 148 11.54 0.75 -8.10
N TYR A 149 12.07 -0.43 -8.40
CA TYR A 149 13.52 -0.69 -8.34
C TYR A 149 14.30 0.24 -9.26
N SER A 150 13.77 0.55 -10.44
CA SER A 150 14.39 1.52 -11.36
C SER A 150 14.50 2.90 -10.71
N ASP A 151 13.44 3.35 -10.03
CA ASP A 151 13.41 4.65 -9.37
C ASP A 151 14.31 4.70 -8.13
N LEU A 152 14.54 3.55 -7.49
CA LEU A 152 15.42 3.40 -6.33
C LEU A 152 16.89 3.18 -6.68
N THR A 153 17.28 3.25 -7.96
CA THR A 153 18.70 3.15 -8.36
C THR A 153 19.54 4.32 -7.82
N ASP A 154 18.95 5.51 -7.71
CA ASP A 154 19.53 6.67 -7.01
C ASP A 154 18.51 7.27 -6.01
N PRO A 155 18.41 6.71 -4.79
CA PRO A 155 17.43 7.18 -3.80
C PRO A 155 17.73 8.61 -3.30
N VAL A 156 18.98 9.09 -3.45
CA VAL A 156 19.36 10.45 -3.03
C VAL A 156 18.87 11.48 -4.05
N ALA A 157 19.00 11.19 -5.35
CA ALA A 157 18.40 12.00 -6.40
C ALA A 157 16.88 12.06 -6.24
N LEU A 158 16.23 10.92 -5.98
CA LEU A 158 14.79 10.86 -5.71
C LEU A 158 14.39 11.75 -4.53
N LEU A 159 15.09 11.67 -3.40
CA LEU A 159 14.84 12.51 -2.21
C LEU A 159 15.08 14.00 -2.46
N ARG A 160 15.96 14.35 -3.39
CA ARG A 160 16.21 15.74 -3.82
C ARG A 160 15.20 16.23 -4.87
N GLY A 161 14.26 15.39 -5.29
CA GLY A 161 13.32 15.71 -6.36
C GLY A 161 13.99 15.86 -7.72
N GLN A 162 15.10 15.17 -7.96
CA GLN A 162 15.84 15.21 -9.21
C GLN A 162 15.35 14.13 -10.18
N GLY A 163 15.16 14.49 -11.44
CA GLY A 163 14.63 13.59 -12.47
C GLY A 163 13.11 13.42 -12.43
N ARG A 164 12.60 12.52 -13.26
CA ARG A 164 11.18 12.14 -13.29
C ARG A 164 11.08 10.63 -13.04
N PRO A 165 10.62 10.20 -11.85
CA PRO A 165 10.45 8.79 -11.55
C PRO A 165 9.54 8.11 -12.57
N ALA A 166 9.84 6.85 -12.89
CA ALA A 166 9.04 6.03 -13.78
C ALA A 166 7.66 5.73 -13.17
N MET A 167 7.58 5.60 -11.84
CA MET A 167 6.34 5.41 -11.08
C MET A 167 5.37 6.59 -11.20
N ALA A 168 5.86 7.82 -11.42
CA ALA A 168 5.00 9.00 -11.62
C ALA A 168 4.10 8.88 -12.87
N GLY A 169 4.49 8.06 -13.86
CA GLY A 169 3.74 7.84 -15.09
C GLY A 169 2.48 6.97 -14.94
N TYR A 170 2.24 6.37 -13.77
CA TYR A 170 1.09 5.49 -13.52
C TYR A 170 -0.15 6.24 -13.01
N TRP A 171 -0.05 7.55 -12.75
CA TRP A 171 -1.11 8.31 -12.08
C TRP A 171 -2.06 9.01 -13.07
N PRO A 172 -3.28 8.49 -13.34
CA PRO A 172 -4.24 9.13 -14.25
C PRO A 172 -4.67 10.52 -13.81
N TYR A 173 -4.80 10.73 -12.50
CA TYR A 173 -5.19 12.01 -11.93
C TYR A 173 -4.07 13.08 -12.01
N ALA A 174 -2.79 12.69 -12.11
CA ALA A 174 -1.69 13.65 -12.27
C ALA A 174 -1.74 14.27 -13.66
N ALA A 175 -1.93 13.43 -14.68
CA ALA A 175 -2.08 13.92 -16.04
C ALA A 175 -3.36 14.74 -16.23
N ALA A 176 -4.47 14.38 -15.59
CA ALA A 176 -5.70 15.18 -15.63
C ALA A 176 -5.54 16.55 -14.93
N ALA A 177 -4.85 16.60 -13.79
CA ALA A 177 -4.56 17.85 -13.09
C ALA A 177 -3.56 18.74 -13.85
N GLU A 178 -2.64 18.15 -14.62
CA GLU A 178 -1.67 18.86 -15.44
C GLU A 178 -2.24 19.30 -16.81
N ALA A 179 -3.20 18.57 -17.37
CA ALA A 179 -3.82 18.85 -18.66
C ALA A 179 -4.87 19.99 -18.64
N GLY A 180 -5.30 20.42 -17.45
CA GLY A 180 -6.37 21.41 -17.28
C GLY A 180 -7.76 20.88 -17.69
N PRO A 181 -8.83 21.65 -17.44
CA PRO A 181 -10.20 21.20 -17.72
C PRO A 181 -10.43 20.98 -19.22
N GLY A 182 -10.89 19.79 -19.61
CA GLY A 182 -11.35 19.50 -20.97
C GLY A 182 -10.31 18.97 -21.96
N GLN A 183 -9.06 18.75 -21.55
CA GLN A 183 -8.09 18.03 -22.38
C GLN A 183 -8.03 16.55 -21.98
N PRO A 184 -8.18 15.60 -22.93
CA PRO A 184 -7.99 14.18 -22.63
C PRO A 184 -6.53 13.98 -22.23
N ALA A 185 -6.32 13.54 -20.99
CA ALA A 185 -5.00 13.12 -20.52
C ALA A 185 -4.49 11.97 -21.41
N THR A 186 -3.63 12.28 -22.38
CA THR A 186 -2.94 11.29 -23.21
C THR A 186 -1.81 10.66 -22.40
N LEU A 187 -2.19 9.86 -21.41
CA LEU A 187 -1.26 8.92 -20.80
C LEU A 187 -1.06 7.75 -21.74
N ALA A 188 0.12 7.12 -21.67
CA ALA A 188 0.32 5.81 -22.29
C ALA A 188 -0.66 4.84 -21.63
N THR A 189 -1.77 4.57 -22.31
CA THR A 189 -2.94 3.79 -21.85
C THR A 189 -2.53 2.46 -21.19
N GLU A 190 -1.42 1.89 -21.64
CA GLU A 190 -0.84 0.64 -21.13
C GLU A 190 -0.38 0.74 -19.66
N LYS A 191 0.37 1.77 -19.28
CA LYS A 191 0.86 1.92 -17.88
C LYS A 191 -0.29 2.14 -16.91
N VAL A 192 -1.25 2.99 -17.29
CA VAL A 192 -2.47 3.20 -16.49
C VAL A 192 -3.24 1.90 -16.32
N ALA A 193 -3.35 1.08 -17.39
CA ALA A 193 -4.00 -0.22 -17.31
C ALA A 193 -3.26 -1.22 -16.40
N GLU A 194 -1.93 -1.25 -16.42
CA GLU A 194 -1.12 -2.09 -15.51
C GLU A 194 -1.32 -1.72 -14.03
N TYR A 195 -1.31 -0.43 -13.69
CA TYR A 195 -1.56 0.01 -12.33
C TYR A 195 -3.00 -0.26 -11.90
N SER A 196 -3.99 0.03 -12.76
CA SER A 196 -5.40 -0.31 -12.49
C SER A 196 -5.59 -1.81 -12.24
N LYS A 197 -4.86 -2.68 -12.96
CA LYS A 197 -4.83 -4.12 -12.71
C LYS A 197 -4.28 -4.45 -11.32
N LEU A 198 -3.17 -3.82 -10.91
CA LEU A 198 -2.60 -4.01 -9.58
C LEU A 198 -3.55 -3.54 -8.46
N MET A 199 -4.17 -2.38 -8.64
CA MET A 199 -5.17 -1.85 -7.69
C MET A 199 -6.34 -2.82 -7.55
N THR A 200 -6.86 -3.30 -8.67
CA THR A 200 -7.94 -4.28 -8.71
C THR A 200 -7.54 -5.61 -8.05
N ALA A 201 -6.34 -6.12 -8.31
CA ALA A 201 -5.84 -7.37 -7.76
C ALA A 201 -5.60 -7.29 -6.24
N SER A 202 -5.18 -6.13 -5.73
CA SER A 202 -4.96 -5.90 -4.29
C SER A 202 -6.22 -5.53 -3.52
N GLN A 203 -7.27 -5.07 -4.20
CA GLN A 203 -8.51 -4.61 -3.57
C GLN A 203 -9.18 -5.63 -2.65
N PRO A 204 -9.26 -6.95 -2.98
CA PRO A 204 -9.90 -7.92 -2.11
C PRO A 204 -9.28 -8.04 -0.70
N LEU A 205 -7.96 -7.81 -0.56
CA LEU A 205 -7.30 -7.82 0.75
C LEU A 205 -7.84 -6.68 1.62
N VAL A 206 -7.87 -5.47 1.05
CA VAL A 206 -8.39 -4.27 1.73
C VAL A 206 -9.89 -4.42 2.01
N ALA A 207 -10.67 -4.84 1.01
CA ALA A 207 -12.11 -4.97 1.11
C ALA A 207 -12.52 -5.94 2.23
N ARG A 208 -11.82 -7.08 2.39
CA ARG A 208 -12.07 -8.04 3.47
C ARG A 208 -11.91 -7.40 4.84
N GLU A 209 -10.85 -6.65 5.07
CA GLU A 209 -10.62 -5.97 6.35
C GLU A 209 -11.69 -4.90 6.63
N VAL A 210 -12.06 -4.12 5.61
CA VAL A 210 -13.05 -3.05 5.75
C VAL A 210 -14.46 -3.61 6.01
N ILE A 211 -14.88 -4.64 5.26
CA ILE A 211 -16.19 -5.28 5.42
C ILE A 211 -16.27 -6.00 6.78
N ALA A 212 -15.20 -6.65 7.22
CA ALA A 212 -15.16 -7.29 8.53
C ALA A 212 -15.21 -6.28 9.69
N ALA A 213 -14.53 -5.14 9.55
CA ALA A 213 -14.53 -4.11 10.58
C ALA A 213 -15.86 -3.33 10.65
N TYR A 214 -16.53 -3.15 9.51
CA TYR A 214 -17.68 -2.25 9.41
C TYR A 214 -18.95 -2.90 8.85
N ARG A 215 -20.05 -2.78 9.60
CA ARG A 215 -21.36 -3.33 9.24
C ARG A 215 -22.08 -2.46 8.20
N PHE A 216 -21.80 -2.66 6.91
CA PHE A 216 -22.47 -1.94 5.82
C PHE A 216 -23.97 -2.25 5.72
N GLY A 217 -24.43 -3.43 6.11
CA GLY A 217 -25.84 -3.83 6.04
C GLY A 217 -26.83 -3.02 6.91
N ARG A 218 -26.35 -2.04 7.68
CA ARG A 218 -27.22 -1.08 8.40
C ARG A 218 -27.63 0.11 7.54
N HIS A 219 -27.04 0.24 6.35
CA HIS A 219 -27.20 1.36 5.44
C HIS A 219 -28.01 0.94 4.22
N LYS A 220 -28.70 1.91 3.63
CA LYS A 220 -29.53 1.70 2.43
C LYS A 220 -28.72 1.94 1.16
N VAL A 221 -27.85 2.94 1.15
CA VAL A 221 -27.14 3.40 -0.05
C VAL A 221 -25.67 3.70 0.30
N LEU A 222 -24.78 2.85 -0.19
CA LEU A 222 -23.33 3.08 -0.14
C LEU A 222 -22.87 3.78 -1.41
N MET A 223 -22.16 4.91 -1.26
CA MET A 223 -21.40 5.52 -2.36
C MET A 223 -19.90 5.44 -2.09
N ASP A 224 -19.17 4.76 -2.96
CA ASP A 224 -17.71 4.70 -2.93
C ASP A 224 -17.14 5.81 -3.84
N VAL A 225 -16.53 6.83 -3.22
CA VAL A 225 -15.96 7.98 -3.93
C VAL A 225 -14.49 7.69 -4.22
N GLY A 226 -14.07 7.83 -5.47
CA GLY A 226 -12.79 7.32 -5.96
C GLY A 226 -12.77 5.78 -6.03
N GLY A 227 -13.93 5.15 -6.22
CA GLY A 227 -14.10 3.70 -6.16
C GLY A 227 -13.55 2.91 -7.36
N GLY A 228 -12.91 3.60 -8.31
CA GLY A 228 -12.34 3.01 -9.51
C GLY A 228 -13.39 2.26 -10.33
N GLU A 229 -13.01 1.09 -10.85
CA GLU A 229 -13.90 0.25 -11.67
C GLU A 229 -14.87 -0.62 -10.83
N GLY A 230 -15.09 -0.26 -9.56
CA GLY A 230 -16.11 -0.85 -8.69
C GLY A 230 -15.69 -2.12 -7.95
N ALA A 231 -14.40 -2.42 -7.85
CA ALA A 231 -13.89 -3.64 -7.22
C ALA A 231 -14.27 -3.74 -5.72
N PHE A 232 -14.18 -2.65 -4.96
CA PHE A 232 -14.61 -2.62 -3.56
C PHE A 232 -16.11 -2.88 -3.41
N VAL A 233 -16.90 -2.12 -4.18
CA VAL A 233 -18.36 -2.24 -4.21
C VAL A 233 -18.80 -3.65 -4.59
N ARG A 234 -18.09 -4.33 -5.51
CA ARG A 234 -18.36 -5.74 -5.84
C ARG A 234 -18.17 -6.66 -4.63
N CYS A 235 -17.12 -6.47 -3.83
CA CYS A 235 -16.93 -7.23 -2.60
C CYS A 235 -18.04 -6.95 -1.58
N VAL A 236 -18.45 -5.69 -1.41
CA VAL A 236 -19.59 -5.35 -0.54
C VAL A 236 -20.89 -5.98 -1.07
N ALA A 237 -21.09 -6.01 -2.38
CA ALA A 237 -22.28 -6.57 -3.00
C ALA A 237 -22.48 -8.05 -2.67
N ALA A 238 -21.39 -8.82 -2.62
CA ALA A 238 -21.40 -10.25 -2.32
C ALA A 238 -21.81 -10.54 -0.87
N GLU A 239 -21.42 -9.68 0.07
CA GLU A 239 -21.65 -9.87 1.51
C GLU A 239 -22.92 -9.15 2.02
N VAL A 240 -23.41 -8.15 1.28
CA VAL A 240 -24.52 -7.28 1.71
C VAL A 240 -25.57 -7.13 0.60
N PRO A 241 -26.44 -8.15 0.37
CA PRO A 241 -27.40 -8.15 -0.75
C PRO A 241 -28.52 -7.10 -0.68
N GLY A 242 -28.66 -6.37 0.42
CA GLY A 242 -29.72 -5.38 0.63
C GLY A 242 -29.32 -3.92 0.37
N VAL A 243 -28.03 -3.62 0.20
CA VAL A 243 -27.55 -2.22 0.06
C VAL A 243 -27.52 -1.80 -1.41
N GLU A 244 -28.05 -0.63 -1.76
CA GLU A 244 -27.83 0.00 -3.06
C GLU A 244 -26.39 0.52 -3.14
N LEU A 245 -25.75 0.33 -4.29
CA LEU A 245 -24.34 0.61 -4.48
C LEU A 245 -24.15 1.71 -5.50
N ARG A 246 -23.28 2.66 -5.17
CA ARG A 246 -22.88 3.74 -6.04
C ARG A 246 -21.37 3.84 -6.08
N VAL A 247 -20.83 4.16 -7.25
CA VAL A 247 -19.43 4.56 -7.41
C VAL A 247 -19.40 5.97 -7.98
N PHE A 248 -18.53 6.82 -7.45
CA PHE A 248 -18.23 8.10 -8.07
C PHE A 248 -16.75 8.13 -8.42
N ASP A 249 -16.43 8.33 -9.69
CA ASP A 249 -15.05 8.39 -10.20
C ASP A 249 -15.00 9.27 -11.45
N LEU A 250 -13.83 9.42 -12.08
CA LEU A 250 -13.72 10.17 -13.33
C LEU A 250 -14.64 9.58 -14.42
N PRO A 251 -15.17 10.38 -15.35
CA PRO A 251 -16.17 9.92 -16.33
C PRO A 251 -15.79 8.61 -17.06
N ALA A 252 -14.58 8.53 -17.60
CA ALA A 252 -14.12 7.33 -18.32
C ALA A 252 -13.97 6.10 -17.40
N VAL A 253 -13.72 6.29 -16.11
CA VAL A 253 -13.63 5.20 -15.11
C VAL A 253 -15.04 4.75 -14.71
N ALA A 254 -15.95 5.70 -14.48
CA ALA A 254 -17.34 5.42 -14.17
C ALA A 254 -18.06 4.66 -15.30
N GLU A 255 -17.76 4.99 -16.56
CA GLU A 255 -18.24 4.22 -17.72
C GLU A 255 -17.81 2.75 -17.65
N ARG A 256 -16.52 2.48 -17.42
CA ARG A 256 -15.99 1.12 -17.25
C ARG A 256 -16.57 0.40 -16.03
N ALA A 257 -16.79 1.11 -14.93
CA ALA A 257 -17.44 0.56 -13.74
C ALA A 257 -18.89 0.12 -14.05
N ASN A 258 -19.65 0.92 -14.81
CA ASN A 258 -21.00 0.54 -15.25
C ASN A 258 -20.98 -0.70 -16.15
N GLU A 259 -20.04 -0.80 -17.11
CA GLU A 259 -19.86 -2.01 -17.92
C GLU A 259 -19.57 -3.25 -17.05
N ASN A 260 -18.70 -3.09 -16.04
CA ASN A 260 -18.39 -4.16 -15.10
C ASN A 260 -19.61 -4.57 -14.27
N PHE A 261 -20.43 -3.62 -13.81
CA PHE A 261 -21.67 -3.94 -13.10
C PHE A 261 -22.66 -4.73 -13.95
N GLN A 262 -22.75 -4.45 -15.25
CA GLN A 262 -23.52 -5.30 -16.17
C GLN A 262 -22.95 -6.72 -16.24
N ARG A 263 -21.63 -6.84 -16.46
CA ARG A 263 -20.94 -8.14 -16.54
C ARG A 263 -21.03 -8.96 -15.25
N TRP A 264 -21.08 -8.31 -14.09
CA TRP A 264 -21.20 -8.96 -12.79
C TRP A 264 -22.65 -9.21 -12.35
N GLY A 265 -23.64 -8.84 -13.16
CA GLY A 265 -25.07 -8.99 -12.82
C GLY A 265 -25.52 -8.06 -11.69
N LEU A 266 -24.82 -6.94 -11.47
CA LEU A 266 -25.10 -5.96 -10.41
C LEU A 266 -25.88 -4.73 -10.88
N ALA A 267 -26.12 -4.58 -12.19
CA ALA A 267 -26.75 -3.39 -12.76
C ALA A 267 -28.12 -3.01 -12.18
N GLY A 268 -28.86 -3.97 -11.58
CA GLY A 268 -30.14 -3.68 -10.92
C GLY A 268 -30.02 -2.96 -9.57
N ARG A 269 -28.80 -2.89 -8.99
CA ARG A 269 -28.56 -2.29 -7.66
C ARG A 269 -27.22 -1.57 -7.54
N ALA A 270 -26.46 -1.44 -8.62
CA ALA A 270 -25.17 -0.76 -8.67
C ALA A 270 -25.10 0.20 -9.86
N GLN A 271 -24.67 1.44 -9.61
CA GLN A 271 -24.51 2.47 -10.64
C GLN A 271 -23.25 3.30 -10.38
N ALA A 272 -22.52 3.65 -11.43
CA ALA A 272 -21.40 4.57 -11.36
C ALA A 272 -21.74 5.94 -11.97
N PHE A 273 -21.23 7.00 -11.35
CA PHE A 273 -21.40 8.40 -11.71
C PHE A 273 -20.03 9.01 -12.03
N GLY A 274 -19.97 9.76 -13.13
CA GLY A 274 -18.74 10.40 -13.61
C GLY A 274 -18.59 11.83 -13.08
N GLY A 275 -17.41 12.19 -12.58
CA GLY A 275 -17.03 13.57 -12.24
C GLY A 275 -15.69 13.66 -11.50
N ASP A 276 -15.25 14.88 -11.22
CA ASP A 276 -14.08 15.17 -10.37
C ASP A 276 -14.54 15.46 -8.94
N PHE A 277 -14.21 14.59 -7.99
CA PHE A 277 -14.65 14.73 -6.59
C PHE A 277 -14.03 15.92 -5.84
N PHE A 278 -13.06 16.62 -6.43
CA PHE A 278 -12.54 17.89 -5.93
C PHE A 278 -13.32 19.10 -6.46
N ALA A 279 -13.77 19.05 -7.71
CA ALA A 279 -14.37 20.20 -8.39
C ALA A 279 -15.90 20.13 -8.46
N ASP A 280 -16.44 18.94 -8.67
CA ASP A 280 -17.87 18.70 -8.88
C ASP A 280 -18.58 18.37 -7.56
N GLU A 281 -19.91 18.57 -7.56
CA GLU A 281 -20.74 18.11 -6.45
C GLU A 281 -20.94 16.60 -6.50
N LEU A 282 -20.71 15.94 -5.36
CA LEU A 282 -20.98 14.51 -5.23
C LEU A 282 -22.50 14.25 -5.21
N PRO A 283 -22.99 13.15 -5.82
CA PRO A 283 -24.39 12.76 -5.78
C PRO A 283 -24.93 12.66 -4.35
N ARG A 284 -26.15 13.18 -4.13
CA ARG A 284 -26.86 13.06 -2.85
C ARG A 284 -27.61 11.72 -2.75
N GLY A 285 -27.99 11.36 -1.53
CA GLY A 285 -28.87 10.21 -1.24
C GLY A 285 -28.14 8.98 -0.67
N ALA A 286 -26.81 9.00 -0.60
CA ALA A 286 -26.04 8.01 0.16
C ALA A 286 -26.13 8.27 1.67
N ASP A 287 -26.44 7.26 2.47
CA ASP A 287 -26.38 7.33 3.94
C ASP A 287 -25.00 6.88 4.49
N VAL A 288 -24.20 6.24 3.64
CA VAL A 288 -22.78 5.99 3.87
C VAL A 288 -21.94 6.28 2.64
N ILE A 289 -20.82 6.98 2.84
CA ILE A 289 -19.78 7.17 1.83
C ILE A 289 -18.54 6.39 2.27
N SER A 290 -17.88 5.69 1.33
CA SER A 290 -16.55 5.14 1.55
C SER A 290 -15.49 5.93 0.78
N LEU A 291 -14.31 6.02 1.40
CA LEU A 291 -13.07 6.46 0.79
C LEU A 291 -12.04 5.35 1.01
N VAL A 292 -11.91 4.44 0.05
CA VAL A 292 -10.98 3.31 0.15
C VAL A 292 -9.74 3.60 -0.69
N ARG A 293 -8.61 3.85 -0.01
CA ARG A 293 -7.32 4.20 -0.63
C ARG A 293 -7.41 5.42 -1.57
N VAL A 294 -8.05 6.48 -1.10
CA VAL A 294 -8.19 7.74 -1.86
C VAL A 294 -7.41 8.88 -1.21
N ALA A 295 -7.53 9.05 0.11
CA ALA A 295 -6.82 10.14 0.80
C ALA A 295 -5.30 9.96 0.73
N PHE A 296 -4.83 8.71 0.76
CA PHE A 296 -3.45 8.29 0.64
C PHE A 296 -2.69 8.91 -0.54
N ASP A 297 -3.37 9.19 -1.65
CA ASP A 297 -2.75 9.59 -2.91
C ASP A 297 -2.71 11.11 -3.13
N HIS A 298 -3.22 11.88 -2.18
CA HIS A 298 -3.40 13.32 -2.31
C HIS A 298 -2.71 14.09 -1.19
N PRO A 299 -2.24 15.33 -1.44
CA PRO A 299 -1.69 16.20 -0.40
C PRO A 299 -2.78 16.71 0.56
N ASP A 300 -2.38 17.22 1.72
CA ASP A 300 -3.28 17.51 2.85
C ASP A 300 -4.42 18.48 2.46
N GLU A 301 -4.12 19.52 1.69
CA GLU A 301 -5.08 20.52 1.24
C GLU A 301 -6.16 19.93 0.34
N ARG A 302 -5.78 18.99 -0.54
CA ARG A 302 -6.70 18.26 -1.42
C ARG A 302 -7.55 17.31 -0.59
N VAL A 303 -6.94 16.53 0.31
CA VAL A 303 -7.67 15.61 1.19
C VAL A 303 -8.69 16.34 2.06
N LEU A 304 -8.34 17.50 2.62
CA LEU A 304 -9.28 18.31 3.40
C LEU A 304 -10.45 18.80 2.53
N THR A 305 -10.19 19.18 1.27
CA THR A 305 -11.23 19.55 0.30
C THR A 305 -12.17 18.38 0.02
N LEU A 306 -11.62 17.19 -0.24
CA LEU A 306 -12.38 15.97 -0.43
C LEU A 306 -13.26 15.65 0.79
N PHE A 307 -12.71 15.71 2.01
CA PHE A 307 -13.49 15.46 3.23
C PHE A 307 -14.64 16.44 3.40
N LYS A 308 -14.45 17.72 3.05
CA LYS A 308 -15.53 18.73 3.06
C LYS A 308 -16.61 18.43 2.01
N ASN A 309 -16.22 17.99 0.81
CA ASN A 309 -17.16 17.59 -0.23
C ASN A 309 -17.99 16.38 0.20
N VAL A 310 -17.36 15.35 0.77
CA VAL A 310 -18.03 14.17 1.34
C VAL A 310 -18.98 14.57 2.46
N ARG A 311 -18.54 15.45 3.39
CA ARG A 311 -19.38 15.95 4.48
C ARG A 311 -20.65 16.67 3.99
N ARG A 312 -20.55 17.43 2.90
CA ARG A 312 -21.67 18.16 2.27
C ARG A 312 -22.66 17.24 1.53
N ALA A 313 -22.17 16.12 1.01
CA ALA A 313 -22.97 15.14 0.27
C ALA A 313 -23.76 14.20 1.19
N LEU A 314 -23.18 13.87 2.36
CA LEU A 314 -23.84 13.06 3.38
C LEU A 314 -25.02 13.82 4.03
N PRO A 315 -26.12 13.12 4.36
CA PRO A 315 -27.18 13.67 5.19
C PRO A 315 -26.72 13.83 6.65
N ASP A 316 -27.57 14.43 7.47
CA ASP A 316 -27.45 14.33 8.93
C ASP A 316 -27.47 12.85 9.33
N ASN A 317 -26.72 12.50 10.37
CA ASN A 317 -26.42 11.11 10.76
C ASN A 317 -25.70 10.24 9.70
N GLY A 318 -25.34 10.82 8.55
CA GLY A 318 -24.55 10.16 7.51
C GLY A 318 -23.18 9.71 8.03
N THR A 319 -22.65 8.62 7.44
CA THR A 319 -21.38 8.03 7.87
C THR A 319 -20.35 8.07 6.74
N LEU A 320 -19.11 8.44 7.06
CA LEU A 320 -17.95 8.19 6.22
C LEU A 320 -17.17 7.00 6.78
N VAL A 321 -16.82 6.05 5.92
CA VAL A 321 -15.86 4.97 6.17
C VAL A 321 -14.59 5.26 5.37
N LEU A 322 -13.52 5.65 6.05
CA LEU A 322 -12.20 5.89 5.44
C LEU A 322 -11.31 4.67 5.72
N ALA A 323 -10.70 4.11 4.67
CA ALA A 323 -9.83 2.95 4.80
C ALA A 323 -8.59 3.04 3.91
N GLU A 324 -7.41 2.89 4.51
CA GLU A 324 -6.12 2.93 3.81
C GLU A 324 -5.00 2.32 4.66
N ALA A 325 -3.83 2.09 4.06
CA ALA A 325 -2.64 1.75 4.82
C ALA A 325 -2.18 2.98 5.61
N MET A 326 -2.41 3.00 6.93
CA MET A 326 -2.09 4.16 7.78
C MET A 326 -0.62 4.13 8.23
N ALA A 327 -0.04 5.30 8.44
CA ALA A 327 1.27 5.45 9.09
C ALA A 327 1.18 5.21 10.60
N GLU A 328 2.32 5.01 11.25
CA GLU A 328 2.44 4.92 12.72
C GLU A 328 1.57 3.80 13.34
N VAL A 329 1.30 2.72 12.57
CA VAL A 329 0.56 1.56 13.07
C VAL A 329 1.52 0.69 13.91
N PRO A 330 1.22 0.45 15.20
CA PRO A 330 2.12 -0.29 16.08
C PRO A 330 2.45 -1.69 15.55
N GLY A 331 3.74 -2.02 15.50
CA GLY A 331 4.24 -3.34 15.08
C GLY A 331 4.36 -3.54 13.57
N VAL A 332 3.98 -2.56 12.76
CA VAL A 332 4.10 -2.60 11.28
C VAL A 332 4.68 -1.30 10.71
N GLU A 333 5.34 -0.51 11.54
CA GLU A 333 5.89 0.82 11.22
C GLU A 333 6.80 0.80 9.96
N PRO A 334 7.72 -0.18 9.77
CA PRO A 334 8.56 -0.20 8.57
C PRO A 334 7.80 -0.26 7.25
N ILE A 335 6.60 -0.88 7.23
CA ILE A 335 5.81 -0.95 6.00
C ILE A 335 5.19 0.42 5.69
N GLY A 336 4.64 1.11 6.69
CA GLY A 336 4.08 2.45 6.52
C GLY A 336 5.15 3.50 6.18
N ASP A 337 6.22 3.54 6.98
CA ASP A 337 7.17 4.66 6.94
C ASP A 337 8.28 4.45 5.90
N ALA A 338 8.83 3.23 5.80
CA ALA A 338 9.92 2.95 4.87
C ALA A 338 9.40 2.55 3.50
N TYR A 339 8.58 1.49 3.41
CA TYR A 339 8.08 1.00 2.13
C TYR A 339 7.12 1.99 1.47
N PHE A 340 5.99 2.28 2.09
CA PHE A 340 4.99 3.20 1.51
C PHE A 340 5.49 4.64 1.41
N GLY A 341 6.36 5.08 2.33
CA GLY A 341 7.02 6.39 2.25
C GLY A 341 7.83 6.58 0.97
N PHE A 342 8.68 5.61 0.61
CA PHE A 342 9.46 5.68 -0.64
C PHE A 342 8.63 5.34 -1.89
N TYR A 343 7.66 4.44 -1.77
CA TYR A 343 6.74 4.10 -2.85
C TYR A 343 5.99 5.35 -3.34
N LEU A 344 5.37 6.10 -2.42
CA LEU A 344 4.65 7.33 -2.75
C LEU A 344 5.57 8.46 -3.20
N LEU A 345 6.78 8.54 -2.63
CA LEU A 345 7.80 9.47 -3.13
C LEU A 345 8.13 9.20 -4.60
N ALA A 346 8.29 7.93 -4.99
CA ALA A 346 8.51 7.54 -6.39
C ALA A 346 7.28 7.79 -7.27
N MET A 347 6.06 7.62 -6.75
CA MET A 347 4.84 8.04 -7.47
C MET A 347 4.75 9.57 -7.64
N GLY A 348 5.54 10.34 -6.89
CA GLY A 348 5.62 11.80 -6.95
C GLY A 348 4.48 12.52 -6.24
N ARG A 349 3.51 11.79 -5.67
CA ARG A 349 2.35 12.31 -4.94
C ARG A 349 1.87 11.30 -3.89
N GLY A 350 1.03 11.76 -2.97
CA GLY A 350 0.51 10.97 -1.86
C GLY A 350 1.39 11.03 -0.60
N ARG A 351 0.82 10.62 0.52
CA ARG A 351 1.51 10.57 1.81
C ARG A 351 0.80 9.57 2.74
N PRO A 352 1.53 8.64 3.39
CA PRO A 352 0.93 7.84 4.43
C PRO A 352 0.63 8.74 5.64
N ARG A 353 -0.60 8.69 6.15
CA ARG A 353 -1.04 9.47 7.31
C ARG A 353 -1.41 8.54 8.45
N SER A 354 -1.12 8.97 9.67
CA SER A 354 -1.56 8.23 10.85
C SER A 354 -3.06 8.46 11.10
N ALA A 355 -3.68 7.50 11.81
CA ALA A 355 -5.08 7.60 12.20
C ALA A 355 -5.39 8.89 12.98
N ALA A 356 -4.43 9.37 13.78
CA ALA A 356 -4.55 10.62 14.53
C ALA A 356 -4.61 11.84 13.60
N ARG A 357 -3.74 11.91 12.59
CA ARG A 357 -3.74 13.02 11.62
C ARG A 357 -5.03 13.04 10.79
N LEU A 358 -5.47 11.88 10.30
CA LEU A 358 -6.73 11.77 9.55
C LEU A 358 -7.94 12.15 10.42
N THR A 359 -7.95 11.74 11.68
CA THR A 359 -8.99 12.11 12.65
C THR A 359 -9.09 13.62 12.82
N GLN A 360 -7.95 14.31 12.95
CA GLN A 360 -7.92 15.77 13.03
C GLN A 360 -8.51 16.41 11.77
N MET A 361 -8.08 15.97 10.58
CA MET A 361 -8.56 16.52 9.30
C MET A 361 -10.06 16.29 9.09
N LEU A 362 -10.59 15.15 9.55
CA LEU A 362 -12.02 14.84 9.50
C LEU A 362 -12.83 15.77 10.43
N HIS A 363 -12.31 16.09 11.61
CA HIS A 363 -12.93 17.11 12.47
C HIS A 363 -12.89 18.50 11.84
N GLU A 364 -11.76 18.89 11.25
CA GLU A 364 -11.63 20.15 10.50
C GLU A 364 -12.59 20.22 9.29
N ALA A 365 -12.96 19.08 8.71
CA ALA A 365 -13.95 18.98 7.64
C ALA A 365 -15.41 19.03 8.12
N GLY A 366 -15.67 19.05 9.44
CA GLY A 366 -17.01 19.17 10.00
C GLY A 366 -17.70 17.86 10.38
N PHE A 367 -16.95 16.77 10.52
CA PHE A 367 -17.48 15.53 11.12
C PHE A 367 -17.51 15.65 12.66
N ALA A 368 -18.63 15.21 13.25
CA ALA A 368 -18.91 15.37 14.68
C ALA A 368 -18.12 14.39 15.55
N SER A 369 -18.00 13.14 15.09
CA SER A 369 -17.27 12.09 15.80
C SER A 369 -16.45 11.27 14.81
N VAL A 370 -15.24 10.92 15.20
CA VAL A 370 -14.36 10.02 14.45
C VAL A 370 -13.86 8.95 15.40
N ARG A 371 -13.87 7.69 14.95
CA ARG A 371 -13.30 6.59 15.73
C ARG A 371 -12.58 5.58 14.84
N PRO A 372 -11.41 5.07 15.26
CA PRO A 372 -10.76 3.95 14.60
C PRO A 372 -11.53 2.65 14.85
N LEU A 373 -11.46 1.73 13.89
CA LEU A 373 -11.89 0.35 14.03
C LEU A 373 -10.68 -0.57 13.97
N SER A 374 -10.73 -1.66 14.73
CA SER A 374 -9.74 -2.73 14.59
C SER A 374 -10.00 -3.52 13.32
N THR A 375 -8.92 -3.85 12.62
CA THR A 375 -8.88 -4.81 11.53
C THR A 375 -8.09 -6.04 11.98
N HIS A 376 -8.28 -7.19 11.31
CA HIS A 376 -7.52 -8.41 11.59
C HIS A 376 -6.08 -8.27 11.10
N MET A 377 -5.89 -7.56 9.97
CA MET A 377 -4.59 -7.28 9.37
C MET A 377 -4.39 -5.76 9.21
N PRO A 378 -3.96 -5.03 10.26
CA PRO A 378 -3.72 -3.58 10.21
C PRO A 378 -2.75 -3.13 9.12
N LEU A 379 -1.85 -4.03 8.71
CA LEU A 379 -0.93 -3.84 7.59
C LEU A 379 -1.65 -3.61 6.25
N GLN A 380 -2.79 -4.28 6.05
CA GLN A 380 -3.55 -4.22 4.79
C GLN A 380 -4.46 -3.00 4.75
N ALA A 381 -5.11 -2.69 5.87
CA ALA A 381 -5.95 -1.50 6.00
C ALA A 381 -6.16 -1.13 7.48
N GLY A 382 -6.01 0.16 7.79
CA GLY A 382 -6.64 0.80 8.94
C GLY A 382 -8.00 1.36 8.53
N VAL A 383 -8.95 1.42 9.46
CA VAL A 383 -10.31 1.93 9.19
C VAL A 383 -10.69 3.01 10.20
N LEU A 384 -11.16 4.13 9.69
CA LEU A 384 -11.77 5.22 10.46
C LEU A 384 -13.23 5.37 10.08
N VAL A 385 -14.09 5.54 11.08
CA VAL A 385 -15.50 5.86 10.88
C VAL A 385 -15.76 7.26 11.40
N ALA A 386 -16.20 8.15 10.52
CA ALA A 386 -16.62 9.50 10.85
C ALA A 386 -18.14 9.65 10.69
N ARG A 387 -18.79 10.41 11.57
CA ARG A 387 -20.23 10.65 11.52
C ARG A 387 -20.55 12.14 11.42
N CYS A 388 -21.55 12.46 10.61
CA CYS A 388 -22.19 13.78 10.62
C CYS A 388 -22.90 13.99 11.96
N THR A 389 -23.18 15.26 12.29
CA THR A 389 -24.07 15.62 13.39
C THR A 389 -25.45 15.03 13.17
N ALA A 390 -26.17 14.81 14.28
CA ALA A 390 -27.54 14.32 14.28
C ALA A 390 -28.54 15.39 13.86
#